data_AF-A0A2V7JE71-F1
#
_entry.id   AF-A0A2V7JE71-F1
#
_cell.length_a   1.000
_cell.length_b   1.000
_cell.length_c   1.000
_cell.angle_alpha   90.00
_cell.angle_beta   90.00
_cell.angle_gamma   90.00
#
_symmetry.space_group_name_H-M   'P 1'
#
loop_
_entity.id
_entity.type
_entity.pdbx_description
1 polymer ?
#
loop_
_entity_poly.entity_id
_entity_poly.type
_entity_poly.pdbx_seq_one_letter_code
_entity_poly.pdbx_strand_id
1 'polypeptide(L)' 'ATEGYDPAFGARPLKRAIQRLLQNPLALAVLEGKFNEDDHIVVDRDAKGELTFRKATEPVIASR' A
#
# COMPACT_ATOMS: atom_id res chain seq x y z
N ALA A 1 -17.16 -8.52 -3.74
CA ALA A 1 -15.76 -8.98 -3.80
C ALA A 1 -15.50 -9.48 -5.21
N THR A 2 -15.11 -8.60 -6.13
CA THR A 2 -14.97 -8.93 -7.56
C THR A 2 -14.14 -7.88 -8.31
N GLU A 3 -13.10 -7.34 -7.69
CA GLU A 3 -12.16 -6.46 -8.38
C GLU A 3 -10.75 -7.02 -8.23
N GLY A 4 -10.35 -7.90 -9.16
CA GLY A 4 -8.97 -8.39 -9.17
C GLY A 4 -8.70 -9.71 -9.90
N TYR A 5 -9.73 -10.44 -10.32
CA TYR A 5 -9.54 -11.74 -10.98
C TYR A 5 -10.16 -11.74 -12.38
N ASP A 6 -9.32 -11.48 -13.38
CA ASP A 6 -9.64 -11.75 -14.79
C ASP A 6 -8.76 -12.94 -15.26
N PRO A 7 -9.35 -14.11 -15.51
CA PRO A 7 -8.65 -15.32 -15.94
C PRO A 7 -7.83 -15.14 -17.24
N ALA A 8 -8.18 -14.16 -18.09
CA ALA A 8 -7.51 -13.93 -19.36
C ALA A 8 -6.12 -13.27 -19.25
N PHE A 9 -5.80 -12.62 -18.11
CA PHE A 9 -4.58 -11.82 -17.96
C PHE A 9 -3.62 -12.28 -16.83
N GLY A 10 -3.97 -13.35 -16.11
CA GLY A 10 -3.22 -13.80 -14.92
C GLY A 10 -3.13 -12.71 -13.84
N ALA A 11 -2.12 -12.76 -12.96
CA ALA A 11 -1.95 -11.75 -11.89
C ALA A 11 -1.39 -10.38 -12.36
N ARG A 12 -1.20 -10.17 -13.68
CA ARG A 12 -0.63 -8.91 -14.22
C ARG A 12 -1.49 -7.67 -13.94
N PRO A 13 -2.84 -7.73 -14.04
CA PRO A 13 -3.70 -6.63 -13.63
C PRO A 13 -3.52 -6.30 -12.15
N LEU A 14 -3.37 -7.32 -11.29
CA LEU A 14 -3.14 -7.15 -9.85
C LEU A 14 -1.81 -6.43 -9.58
N LYS A 15 -0.72 -6.83 -10.24
CA LYS A 15 0.58 -6.15 -10.11
C LYS A 15 0.47 -4.67 -10.46
N ARG A 16 -0.19 -4.32 -11.57
CA ARG A 16 -0.39 -2.92 -11.98
C ARG A 16 -1.27 -2.15 -11.01
N ALA A 17 -2.31 -2.78 -10.47
CA ALA A 17 -3.17 -2.17 -9.45
C ALA A 17 -2.37 -1.84 -8.18
N ILE A 18 -1.55 -2.78 -7.69
CA ILE A 18 -0.67 -2.56 -6.54
C ILE A 18 0.33 -1.42 -6.85
N GLN A 19 0.97 -1.43 -8.02
CA GLN A 19 1.90 -0.36 -8.40
C GLN A 19 1.23 1.02 -8.41
N ARG A 20 0.08 1.13 -9.08
CA ARG A 20 -0.62 2.41 -9.24
C ARG A 20 -1.24 2.93 -7.95
N LEU A 21 -1.87 2.05 -7.17
CA LEU A 21 -2.64 2.44 -6.00
C LEU A 21 -1.79 2.51 -4.73
N LEU A 22 -0.77 1.65 -4.60
CA LEU A 22 0.05 1.53 -3.40
C LEU A 22 1.46 2.08 -3.61
N GLN A 23 2.21 1.54 -4.57
CA GLN A 23 3.63 1.84 -4.71
C GLN A 23 3.90 3.30 -5.10
N ASN A 24 3.18 3.81 -6.11
CA ASN A 24 3.41 5.18 -6.59
C ASN A 24 3.07 6.25 -5.54
N PRO A 25 1.91 6.21 -4.85
CA PRO A 25 1.61 7.19 -3.80
C PRO A 25 2.56 7.10 -2.61
N LEU A 26 2.98 5.89 -2.24
CA LEU A 26 3.95 5.70 -1.16
C LEU A 26 5.32 6.27 -1.52
N ALA A 27 5.80 6.04 -2.76
CA ALA A 27 7.06 6.60 -3.23
C ALA A 27 7.04 8.14 -3.21
N LEU A 28 5.93 8.76 -3.65
CA LEU A 28 5.74 10.21 -3.54
C LEU A 28 5.80 10.68 -2.09
N ALA A 29 5.10 10.00 -1.17
CA ALA A 29 5.09 10.37 0.24
C ALA A 29 6.48 10.24 0.90
N VAL A 30 7.30 9.28 0.48
CA VAL A 30 8.71 9.16 0.91
C VAL A 30 9.54 10.33 0.36
N LEU A 31 9.40 10.67 -0.92
CA LEU A 31 10.10 11.80 -1.55
C LEU A 31 9.71 13.15 -0.91
N GLU A 32 8.47 13.28 -0.44
CA GLU A 32 7.96 14.43 0.32
C GLU A 32 8.46 14.47 1.78
N GLY A 33 9.18 13.44 2.25
CA GLY A 33 9.68 13.34 3.62
C GLY A 33 8.61 12.98 4.65
N LYS A 34 7.42 12.54 4.23
CA LYS A 34 6.35 12.08 5.16
C LYS A 34 6.71 10.75 5.80
N PHE A 35 7.47 9.91 5.10
CA PHE A 35 7.96 8.63 5.57
C PHE A 35 9.46 8.51 5.29
N ASN A 36 10.19 7.91 6.23
CA ASN A 36 11.62 7.69 6.18
C ASN A 36 11.94 6.20 6.22
N GLU A 37 13.22 5.88 6.03
CA GLU A 37 13.74 4.54 6.29
C GLU A 37 13.39 4.11 7.73
N ASP A 38 13.14 2.81 7.90
CA ASP A 38 12.69 2.16 9.15
C ASP A 38 11.28 2.53 9.67
N ASP A 39 10.54 3.42 8.99
CA ASP A 39 9.13 3.64 9.34
C ASP A 39 8.29 2.39 9.03
N HIS A 40 7.57 1.90 10.03
CA HIS A 40 6.46 0.98 9.80
C HIS A 40 5.24 1.76 9.34
N ILE A 41 4.70 1.40 8.17
CA ILE A 41 3.57 2.10 7.57
C ILE A 41 2.38 1.15 7.51
N VAL A 42 1.29 1.54 8.15
CA VAL A 42 0.01 0.86 8.02
C VAL A 42 -0.74 1.49 6.86
N VAL A 43 -1.29 0.62 6.01
CA VAL A 43 -2.08 1.00 4.85
C VAL A 43 -3.51 0.55 5.09
N ASP A 44 -4.43 1.50 5.11
CA ASP A 44 -5.86 1.27 5.34
C ASP A 44 -6.68 1.83 4.17
N ARG A 45 -7.92 1.36 4.02
CA ARG A 45 -8.85 1.90 3.03
C ARG A 45 -9.85 2.81 3.74
N ASP A 46 -10.02 4.03 3.26
CA ASP A 46 -10.97 4.97 3.83
C ASP A 46 -12.42 4.68 3.40
N ALA A 47 -13.37 5.47 3.92
CA ALA A 47 -14.79 5.33 3.60
C ALA A 47 -15.12 5.62 2.12
N LYS A 48 -14.24 6.32 1.39
CA LYS A 48 -14.38 6.60 -0.05
C LYS A 48 -13.76 5.50 -0.92
N GLY A 49 -13.05 4.57 -0.29
CA GLY A 49 -12.40 3.47 -0.97
C GLY A 49 -10.97 3.79 -1.44
N GLU A 50 -10.38 4.88 -0.97
CA GLU A 50 -9.00 5.30 -1.27
C GLU A 50 -8.02 4.72 -0.24
N LEU A 51 -6.76 4.50 -0.65
CA LEU A 51 -5.73 4.04 0.26
C LEU A 51 -5.17 5.20 1.07
N THR A 52 -5.07 5.00 2.37
CA THR A 52 -4.49 5.93 3.35
C THR A 52 -3.26 5.30 4.00
N PHE A 53 -2.27 6.12 4.32
CA PHE A 53 -0.99 5.70 4.86
C PHE A 53 -0.75 6.38 6.20
N ARG A 54 -0.42 5.61 7.23
CA ARG A 54 -0.12 6.12 8.57
C ARG A 54 1.10 5.43 9.16
N LYS A 55 1.94 6.16 9.89
CA LYS A 55 3.03 5.55 10.65
C LYS A 55 2.45 4.70 11.79
N ALA A 56 2.92 3.47 11.91
CA ALA A 56 2.65 2.66 13.09
C ALA A 56 3.44 3.24 14.26
N THR A 57 2.76 3.48 15.38
CA THR A 57 3.42 3.96 16.61
C THR A 57 4.21 2.85 17.31
N GLU A 58 4.07 1.60 16.87
CA GLU A 58 4.83 0.46 17.37
C GLU A 58 5.47 -0.32 16.21
N PRO A 59 6.76 -0.66 16.30
CA PRO A 59 7.38 -1.57 15.35
C PRO A 59 6.73 -2.95 15.50
N VAL A 60 6.21 -3.52 14.41
CA VAL A 60 5.63 -4.88 14.37
C VAL A 60 6.74 -5.95 14.39
N ILE A 61 7.89 -5.65 15.00
CA ILE A 61 9.01 -6.59 15.17
C ILE A 61 8.96 -7.14 16.59
N ALA A 62 7.95 -7.98 16.86
CA ALA A 62 7.95 -8.88 18.01
C ALA A 62 6.98 -10.06 17.79
N SER A 63 7.33 -10.96 16.86
CA SER A 63 7.07 -12.38 17.09
C SER A 63 8.14 -13.20 16.40
N ARG A 64 8.98 -13.83 17.22
CA ARG A 64 9.59 -15.11 16.87
C ARG A 64 8.50 -16.17 16.73
#